data_AF-A0A2X2XFK8-F1
#
_entry.id   AF-A0A2X2XFK8-F1
#
_cell.length_a   1.000
_cell.length_b   1.000
_cell.length_c   1.000
_cell.angle_alpha   90.00
_cell.angle_beta   90.00
_cell.angle_gamma   90.00
#
_symmetry.space_group_name_H-M   'P 1'
#
loop_
_entity.id
_entity.type
_entity.pdbx_description
1 polymer ?
#
loop_
_entity_poly.entity_id
_entity_poly.type
_entity_poly.pdbx_seq_one_letter_code
_entity_poly.pdbx_strand_id
1 'polypeptide(L)'
;MTRTEVIDTERKLLNSITLATPIQFFNDPKLTVIPEKVLSENQLIKANSMDYVRIPVTDGKLPTYEMVDFFVQYVNSIPKDSWLHFHCKEGIGRTTTFMIMYDIMKNYNNATLDEIINRQLALSRIKEKSILSFPSKERLDFFTKFYQYVKEQNNDFKTSWSQWLNKNNFPLATIR
;
A
#
# COMPACT_ATOMS: atom_id res chain seq x y z
N MET A 1 -14.43 -5.94 -0.66
CA MET A 1 -14.56 -5.35 0.69
C MET A 1 -13.93 -3.97 0.69
N THR A 2 -14.57 -3.01 1.34
CA THR A 2 -14.01 -1.68 1.61
C THR A 2 -12.89 -1.76 2.65
N ARG A 3 -12.10 -0.69 2.79
CA ARG A 3 -11.05 -0.61 3.82
C ARG A 3 -11.60 -0.84 5.23
N THR A 4 -12.75 -0.25 5.55
CA THR A 4 -13.40 -0.37 6.86
C THR A 4 -13.84 -1.80 7.12
N GLU A 5 -14.50 -2.44 6.14
CA GLU A 5 -14.93 -3.83 6.26
C GLU A 5 -13.76 -4.78 6.51
N VAL A 6 -12.62 -4.57 5.85
CA VAL A 6 -11.41 -5.40 6.07
C VAL A 6 -10.89 -5.23 7.49
N ILE A 7 -10.79 -3.99 7.98
CA ILE A 7 -10.32 -3.70 9.34
C ILE A 7 -11.27 -4.30 10.38
N ASP A 8 -12.59 -4.19 10.16
CA ASP A 8 -13.58 -4.71 11.10
C ASP A 8 -13.60 -6.23 11.12
N THR A 9 -13.46 -6.87 9.95
CA THR A 9 -13.34 -8.32 9.85
C THR A 9 -12.08 -8.82 10.54
N GLU A 10 -10.93 -8.20 10.27
CA GLU A 10 -9.66 -8.53 10.94
C GLU A 10 -9.79 -8.43 12.47
N ARG A 11 -10.39 -7.34 12.97
CA ARG A 11 -10.63 -7.15 14.40
C ARG A 11 -11.51 -8.25 14.99
N LYS A 12 -12.61 -8.60 14.32
CA LYS A 12 -13.52 -9.68 14.77
C LYS A 12 -12.81 -11.02 14.83
N LEU A 13 -12.01 -11.34 13.80
CA LEU A 13 -11.26 -12.60 13.74
C LEU A 13 -10.19 -12.66 14.83
N LEU A 14 -9.41 -11.60 15.04
CA LEU A 14 -8.42 -11.55 16.12
C LEU A 14 -9.07 -11.70 17.51
N ASN A 15 -10.19 -11.03 17.75
CA ASN A 15 -10.93 -11.12 19.02
C ASN A 15 -11.57 -12.50 19.27
N SER A 16 -11.73 -13.32 18.22
CA SER A 16 -12.27 -14.68 18.35
C SER A 16 -11.24 -15.72 18.80
N ILE A 17 -9.95 -15.35 18.86
CA ILE A 17 -8.88 -16.26 19.28
C ILE A 17 -8.91 -16.41 20.80
N THR A 18 -9.14 -17.64 21.27
CA THR A 18 -9.11 -17.98 22.70
C THR A 18 -7.68 -18.10 23.21
N LEU A 19 -7.36 -17.37 24.29
CA LEU A 19 -6.06 -17.45 24.96
C LEU A 19 -5.88 -18.79 25.66
N ALA A 20 -4.61 -19.20 25.84
CA ALA A 20 -4.22 -20.47 26.48
C ALA A 20 -4.75 -21.75 25.80
N THR A 21 -5.36 -21.63 24.61
CA THR A 21 -5.83 -22.75 23.79
C THR A 21 -4.92 -22.90 22.58
N PRO A 22 -4.38 -24.11 22.29
CA PRO A 22 -3.55 -24.32 21.11
C PRO A 22 -4.28 -23.97 19.82
N ILE A 23 -3.63 -23.19 18.96
CA ILE A 23 -4.06 -22.90 17.59
C ILE A 23 -3.07 -23.50 16.59
N GLN A 24 -3.60 -23.95 15.45
CA GLN A 24 -2.81 -24.42 14.31
C GLN A 24 -3.03 -23.49 13.13
N PHE A 25 -1.98 -23.27 12.35
CA PHE A 25 -2.04 -22.41 11.18
C PHE A 25 -2.37 -23.23 9.93
N PHE A 26 -3.32 -22.76 9.12
CA PHE A 26 -3.70 -23.44 7.88
C PHE A 26 -2.50 -23.69 6.94
N ASN A 27 -1.60 -22.71 6.84
CA ASN A 27 -0.42 -22.76 5.98
C ASN A 27 0.78 -23.48 6.62
N ASP A 28 0.72 -23.79 7.92
CA ASP A 28 1.71 -24.61 8.61
C ASP A 28 1.02 -25.44 9.71
N PRO A 29 0.35 -26.55 9.35
CA PRO A 29 -0.43 -27.34 10.30
C PRO A 29 0.42 -28.00 11.41
N LYS A 30 1.74 -28.07 11.21
CA LYS A 30 2.67 -28.62 12.21
C LYS A 30 3.04 -27.58 13.26
N LEU A 31 2.95 -26.29 12.93
CA LEU A 31 3.16 -25.21 13.86
C LEU A 31 1.93 -25.06 14.77
N THR A 32 2.11 -25.41 16.04
CA THR A 32 1.12 -25.18 17.09
C THR A 32 1.60 -24.04 17.98
N VAL A 33 0.74 -23.06 18.23
CA VAL A 33 1.01 -21.92 19.11
C VAL A 33 -0.05 -21.87 20.21
N ILE A 34 0.37 -21.63 21.44
CA ILE A 34 -0.54 -21.35 22.56
C ILE A 34 -0.47 -19.82 22.78
N PRO A 35 -1.52 -19.06 22.39
CA PRO A 35 -1.47 -17.61 22.44
C PRO A 35 -1.63 -17.13 23.89
N GLU A 36 -0.62 -16.39 24.38
CA GLU A 36 -0.69 -15.65 25.64
C GLU A 36 -1.30 -14.25 25.44
N LYS A 37 -1.13 -13.69 24.23
CA LYS A 37 -1.60 -12.36 23.87
C LYS A 37 -1.92 -12.31 22.37
N VAL A 38 -3.01 -11.64 22.03
CA VAL A 38 -3.42 -11.39 20.64
C VAL A 38 -3.53 -9.90 20.42
N LEU A 39 -2.87 -9.39 19.38
CA LEU A 39 -2.86 -7.98 19.02
C LEU A 39 -3.05 -7.83 17.51
N SER A 40 -3.78 -6.79 17.13
CA SER A 40 -3.66 -6.24 15.78
C SER A 40 -2.30 -5.56 15.61
N GLU A 41 -1.84 -5.44 14.36
CA GLU A 41 -0.62 -4.71 14.04
C GLU A 41 -0.68 -3.26 14.55
N ASN A 42 -1.84 -2.60 14.42
CA ASN A 42 -2.07 -1.26 14.96
C ASN A 42 -1.77 -1.18 16.48
N GLN A 43 -2.29 -2.14 17.26
CA GLN A 43 -2.05 -2.16 18.71
C GLN A 43 -0.58 -2.40 19.03
N LEU A 44 0.08 -3.32 18.31
CA LEU A 44 1.49 -3.61 18.49
C LEU A 44 2.38 -2.40 18.18
N ILE A 45 2.15 -1.74 17.05
CA ILE A 45 2.94 -0.60 16.57
C ILE A 45 2.73 0.62 17.48
N LYS A 46 1.49 0.91 17.88
CA LYS A 46 1.21 2.01 18.83
C LYS A 46 1.82 1.79 20.20
N ALA A 47 1.88 0.55 20.69
CA ALA A 47 2.57 0.23 21.93
C ALA A 47 4.09 0.49 21.86
N ASN A 48 4.65 0.62 20.67
CA ASN A 48 6.05 0.92 20.40
C ASN A 48 6.26 2.37 19.89
N SER A 49 5.34 3.29 20.21
CA SER A 49 5.44 4.73 19.89
C SER A 49 5.61 5.05 18.40
N MET A 50 4.96 4.25 17.55
CA MET A 50 4.90 4.48 16.10
C MET A 50 3.45 4.69 15.67
N ASP A 51 3.27 5.54 14.66
CA ASP A 51 1.99 5.68 13.98
C ASP A 51 1.73 4.53 13.02
N TYR A 52 0.46 4.24 12.77
CA TYR A 52 0.04 3.12 11.95
C TYR A 52 -1.05 3.50 10.95
N VAL A 53 -0.82 3.10 9.69
CA VAL A 53 -1.79 3.24 8.61
C VAL A 53 -1.94 1.92 7.86
N ARG A 54 -3.18 1.45 7.74
CA ARG A 54 -3.55 0.27 6.96
C ARG A 54 -4.16 0.67 5.62
N ILE A 55 -3.62 0.13 4.53
CA ILE A 55 -4.23 0.18 3.18
C ILE A 55 -4.35 -1.26 2.66
N PRO A 56 -5.56 -1.86 2.67
CA PRO A 56 -5.72 -3.30 2.44
C PRO A 56 -5.77 -3.63 0.94
N VAL A 57 -4.62 -3.56 0.28
CA VAL A 57 -4.49 -3.95 -1.13
C VAL A 57 -4.43 -5.47 -1.27
N THR A 58 -5.30 -6.01 -2.13
CA THR A 58 -5.34 -7.43 -2.50
C THR A 58 -4.01 -7.87 -3.11
N ASP A 59 -3.58 -9.09 -2.79
CA ASP A 59 -2.31 -9.59 -3.30
C ASP A 59 -2.31 -9.72 -4.83
N GLY A 60 -1.18 -9.36 -5.45
CA GLY A 60 -1.03 -9.31 -6.91
C GLY A 60 -1.82 -8.21 -7.64
N LYS A 61 -2.64 -7.40 -6.95
CA LYS A 61 -3.45 -6.33 -7.56
C LYS A 61 -2.86 -4.93 -7.30
N LEU A 62 -3.30 -3.97 -8.11
CA LEU A 62 -3.10 -2.55 -7.86
C LEU A 62 -4.05 -2.05 -6.74
N PRO A 63 -3.72 -0.95 -6.04
CA PRO A 63 -4.64 -0.31 -5.12
C PRO A 63 -5.90 0.19 -5.84
N THR A 64 -7.05 0.17 -5.15
CA THR A 64 -8.28 0.78 -5.68
C THR A 64 -8.15 2.31 -5.73
N TYR A 65 -9.03 2.97 -6.47
CA TYR A 65 -9.04 4.44 -6.53
C TYR A 65 -9.25 5.07 -5.15
N GLU A 66 -10.12 4.51 -4.30
CA GLU A 66 -10.33 5.02 -2.94
C GLU A 66 -9.09 4.82 -2.06
N MET A 67 -8.35 3.72 -2.26
CA MET A 67 -7.10 3.47 -1.55
C MET A 67 -6.00 4.46 -1.98
N VAL A 68 -5.95 4.81 -3.27
CA VAL A 68 -5.03 5.84 -3.79
C VAL A 68 -5.41 7.22 -3.26
N ASP A 69 -6.69 7.59 -3.28
CA ASP A 69 -7.17 8.85 -2.70
C ASP A 69 -6.77 8.98 -1.23
N PHE A 70 -7.05 7.94 -0.44
CA PHE A 70 -6.67 7.90 0.97
C PHE A 70 -5.16 8.02 1.16
N PHE A 71 -4.36 7.32 0.34
CA PHE A 71 -2.90 7.38 0.41
C PHE A 71 -2.37 8.79 0.11
N VAL A 72 -2.86 9.42 -0.96
CA VAL A 72 -2.45 10.77 -1.36
C VAL A 72 -2.79 11.78 -0.27
N GLN A 73 -4.01 11.73 0.27
CA GLN A 73 -4.43 12.60 1.36
C GLN A 73 -3.57 12.41 2.61
N TYR A 74 -3.26 11.15 2.97
CA TYR A 74 -2.40 10.85 4.11
C TYR A 74 -0.98 11.40 3.90
N VAL A 75 -0.34 11.11 2.77
CA VAL A 75 1.03 11.58 2.48
C VAL A 75 1.10 13.11 2.39
N ASN A 76 0.02 13.77 1.98
CA ASN A 76 -0.06 15.22 1.94
C ASN A 76 -0.29 15.86 3.32
N SER A 77 -0.86 15.13 4.28
CA SER A 77 -1.18 15.65 5.61
C SER A 77 -0.10 15.42 6.67
N ILE A 78 0.79 14.44 6.48
CA ILE A 78 1.86 14.15 7.43
C ILE A 78 2.96 15.23 7.44
N PRO A 79 3.65 15.44 8.59
CA PRO A 79 4.82 16.31 8.69
C PRO A 79 5.91 15.98 7.66
N LYS A 80 6.63 17.00 7.17
CA LYS A 80 7.64 16.85 6.11
C LYS A 80 8.83 15.96 6.51
N ASP A 81 9.13 15.88 7.80
CA ASP A 81 10.19 15.07 8.41
C ASP A 81 9.74 13.66 8.82
N SER A 82 8.50 13.27 8.49
CA SER A 82 7.98 11.93 8.79
C SER A 82 8.72 10.83 8.02
N TRP A 83 9.07 9.76 8.73
CA TRP A 83 9.60 8.53 8.12
C TRP A 83 8.46 7.54 7.84
N LEU A 84 8.36 7.08 6.59
CA LEU A 84 7.36 6.09 6.18
C LEU A 84 8.01 4.72 5.98
N HIS A 85 7.57 3.73 6.75
CA HIS A 85 7.94 2.34 6.55
C HIS A 85 6.83 1.59 5.81
N PHE A 86 7.11 1.16 4.57
CA PHE A 86 6.17 0.39 3.75
C PHE A 86 6.44 -1.10 3.87
N HIS A 87 5.41 -1.90 4.13
CA HIS A 87 5.54 -3.35 4.12
C HIS A 87 4.31 -4.03 3.52
N CYS A 88 4.49 -5.30 3.16
CA CYS A 88 3.43 -6.22 2.79
C CYS A 88 3.88 -7.62 3.24
N LYS A 89 3.29 -8.71 2.71
CA LYS A 89 3.72 -10.06 3.09
C LYS A 89 5.19 -10.35 2.72
N GLU A 90 5.62 -9.95 1.53
CA GLU A 90 6.95 -10.30 1.00
C GLU A 90 7.86 -9.09 0.76
N GLY A 91 7.33 -7.87 0.87
CA GLY A 91 8.08 -6.65 0.58
C GLY A 91 8.33 -6.39 -0.93
N ILE A 92 7.61 -7.08 -1.81
CA ILE A 92 7.83 -7.03 -3.27
C ILE A 92 6.76 -6.17 -3.95
N GLY A 93 5.63 -6.77 -4.36
CA GLY A 93 4.66 -6.13 -5.25
C GLY A 93 4.04 -4.85 -4.68
N ARG A 94 3.28 -4.98 -3.58
CA ARG A 94 2.56 -3.86 -2.94
C ARG A 94 3.50 -2.82 -2.36
N THR A 95 4.56 -3.26 -1.66
CA THR A 95 5.58 -2.37 -1.10
C THR A 95 6.20 -1.48 -2.16
N THR A 96 6.76 -2.06 -3.23
CA THR A 96 7.39 -1.27 -4.30
C THR A 96 6.38 -0.37 -5.01
N THR A 97 5.11 -0.78 -5.12
CA THR A 97 4.04 0.09 -5.69
C THR A 97 3.90 1.38 -4.90
N PHE A 98 3.74 1.28 -3.59
CA PHE A 98 3.57 2.47 -2.74
C PHE A 98 4.85 3.26 -2.58
N MET A 99 6.02 2.62 -2.61
CA MET A 99 7.30 3.34 -2.64
C MET A 99 7.46 4.16 -3.92
N ILE A 100 7.13 3.62 -5.08
CA ILE A 100 7.10 4.37 -6.36
C ILE A 100 6.09 5.52 -6.27
N MET A 101 4.86 5.27 -5.80
CA MET A 101 3.86 6.33 -5.65
C MET A 101 4.33 7.46 -4.72
N TYR A 102 4.89 7.11 -3.56
CA TYR A 102 5.46 8.08 -2.63
C TYR A 102 6.57 8.90 -3.29
N ASP A 103 7.45 8.22 -4.02
CA ASP A 103 8.58 8.86 -4.69
C ASP A 103 8.13 9.82 -5.80
N ILE A 104 7.12 9.43 -6.59
CA ILE A 104 6.46 10.33 -7.56
C ILE A 104 5.92 11.57 -6.84
N MET A 105 5.18 11.41 -5.74
CA MET A 105 4.62 12.54 -4.98
C MET A 105 5.69 13.51 -4.47
N LYS A 106 6.88 13.03 -4.14
CA LYS A 106 7.95 13.88 -3.60
C LYS A 106 8.90 14.44 -4.67
N ASN A 107 9.03 13.76 -5.82
CA ASN A 107 10.12 14.01 -6.75
C ASN A 107 9.71 14.12 -8.23
N TYR A 108 8.41 14.20 -8.56
CA TYR A 108 7.97 14.33 -9.97
C TYR A 108 8.61 15.52 -10.72
N ASN A 109 8.97 16.59 -10.01
CA ASN A 109 9.60 17.78 -10.58
C ASN A 109 11.12 17.69 -10.69
N ASN A 110 11.73 16.66 -10.09
CA ASN A 110 13.18 16.47 -10.02
C ASN A 110 13.66 15.18 -10.71
N ALA A 111 12.74 14.30 -11.11
CA ALA A 111 13.04 13.05 -11.77
C ALA A 111 11.91 12.65 -12.74
N THR A 112 12.30 11.99 -13.81
CA THR A 112 11.38 11.35 -14.75
C THR A 112 10.73 10.12 -14.12
N LEU A 113 9.62 9.67 -14.71
CA LEU A 113 8.94 8.45 -14.28
C LEU A 113 9.87 7.23 -14.33
N ASP A 114 10.63 7.09 -15.42
CA ASP A 114 11.54 5.96 -15.61
C ASP A 114 12.67 5.96 -14.56
N GLU A 115 13.25 7.12 -14.25
CA GLU A 115 14.25 7.23 -13.18
C GLU A 115 13.69 6.83 -11.81
N ILE A 116 12.46 7.25 -11.49
CA ILE A 116 11.79 6.89 -10.24
C ILE A 116 11.52 5.39 -10.18
N ILE A 117 10.96 4.79 -11.23
CA ILE A 117 10.69 3.34 -11.27
C ILE A 117 12.01 2.57 -11.14
N ASN A 118 13.01 2.92 -11.95
CA ASN A 118 14.29 2.21 -11.98
C ASN A 118 15.04 2.30 -10.65
N ARG A 119 15.08 3.46 -10.00
CA ARG A 119 15.75 3.58 -8.70
C ARG A 119 15.03 2.81 -7.59
N GLN A 120 13.69 2.81 -7.58
CA GLN A 120 12.93 2.03 -6.62
C GLN A 120 13.13 0.53 -6.83
N LEU A 121 13.22 0.07 -8.08
CA LEU A 121 13.56 -1.32 -8.39
C LEU A 121 15.00 -1.67 -8.00
N ALA A 122 15.97 -0.77 -8.23
CA ALA A 122 17.36 -0.98 -7.85
C ALA A 122 17.57 -1.02 -6.32
N LEU A 123 16.80 -0.21 -5.57
CA LEU A 123 16.81 -0.21 -4.10
C LEU A 123 16.00 -1.36 -3.51
N SER A 124 15.10 -1.96 -4.29
CA SER A 124 14.34 -3.10 -3.84
C SER A 124 15.25 -4.32 -3.72
N ARG A 125 15.13 -5.09 -2.63
CA ARG A 125 15.83 -6.39 -2.46
C ARG A 125 15.17 -7.50 -3.28
N ILE A 126 14.51 -7.14 -4.38
CA ILE A 126 13.75 -8.06 -5.23
C ILE A 126 14.73 -8.87 -6.07
N LYS A 127 14.49 -10.18 -6.23
CA LYS A 127 15.30 -11.03 -7.11
C LYS A 127 15.17 -10.55 -8.56
N GLU A 128 16.23 -10.62 -9.33
CA GLU A 128 16.31 -10.13 -10.72
C GLU A 128 15.12 -10.56 -11.61
N LYS A 129 14.69 -11.83 -11.52
CA LYS A 129 13.51 -12.33 -12.24
C LYS A 129 12.21 -11.61 -11.90
N SER A 130 12.05 -11.19 -10.65
CA SER A 130 10.88 -10.45 -10.16
C SER A 130 10.97 -8.95 -10.48
N ILE A 131 12.18 -8.40 -10.66
CA ILE A 131 12.39 -7.04 -11.17
C ILE A 131 11.89 -6.95 -12.62
N LEU A 132 12.26 -7.94 -13.46
CA LEU A 132 11.87 -7.96 -14.87
C LEU A 132 10.35 -8.10 -15.10
N SER A 133 9.64 -8.76 -14.17
CA SER A 133 8.19 -8.93 -14.27
C SER A 133 7.37 -7.88 -13.52
N PHE A 134 8.02 -7.06 -12.67
CA PHE A 134 7.33 -6.01 -11.92
C PHE A 134 6.67 -4.96 -12.82
N PRO A 135 7.30 -4.38 -13.86
CA PRO A 135 6.69 -3.36 -14.70
C PRO A 135 5.73 -4.01 -15.72
N SER A 136 4.65 -4.64 -15.24
CA SER A 136 3.58 -5.10 -16.11
C SER A 136 2.94 -3.92 -16.85
N LYS A 137 2.32 -4.17 -18.01
CA LYS A 137 1.60 -3.13 -18.77
C LYS A 137 0.59 -2.37 -17.90
N GLU A 138 -0.12 -3.07 -17.02
CA GLU A 138 -1.08 -2.50 -16.08
C GLU A 138 -0.41 -1.56 -15.06
N ARG A 139 0.75 -1.95 -14.51
CA ARG A 139 1.51 -1.13 -13.55
C ARG A 139 2.13 0.10 -14.20
N LEU A 140 2.70 -0.05 -15.40
CA LEU A 140 3.24 1.06 -16.16
C LEU A 140 2.16 2.08 -16.52
N ASP A 141 1.00 1.59 -16.97
CA ASP A 141 -0.16 2.44 -17.25
C ASP A 141 -0.64 3.19 -15.99
N PHE A 142 -0.73 2.49 -14.85
CA PHE A 142 -1.06 3.10 -13.56
C PHE A 142 -0.05 4.18 -13.15
N PHE A 143 1.26 3.88 -13.17
CA PHE A 143 2.27 4.85 -12.76
C PHE A 143 2.37 6.04 -13.72
N THR A 144 2.16 5.82 -15.03
CA THR A 144 2.11 6.90 -16.02
C THR A 144 0.99 7.89 -15.71
N LYS A 145 -0.22 7.36 -15.48
CA LYS A 145 -1.36 8.19 -15.08
C LYS A 145 -1.13 8.87 -13.74
N PHE A 146 -0.59 8.16 -12.75
CA PHE A 146 -0.33 8.71 -11.42
C PHE A 146 0.71 9.84 -11.45
N TYR A 147 1.77 9.68 -12.24
CA TYR A 147 2.77 10.73 -12.46
C TYR A 147 2.15 11.98 -13.11
N GLN A 148 1.31 11.79 -14.12
CA GLN A 148 0.59 12.90 -14.76
C GLN A 148 -0.34 13.61 -13.75
N TYR A 149 -1.10 12.84 -12.97
CA TYR A 149 -1.96 13.38 -11.92
C TYR A 149 -1.17 14.25 -10.92
N VAL A 150 -0.09 13.71 -10.35
CA VAL A 150 0.75 14.46 -9.39
C VAL A 150 1.30 15.74 -10.02
N LYS A 151 1.78 15.65 -11.27
CA LYS A 151 2.30 16.80 -12.02
C LYS A 151 1.25 17.89 -12.20
N GLU A 152 0.01 17.54 -12.53
CA GLU A 152 -1.10 18.49 -12.70
C GLU A 152 -1.62 19.06 -11.38
N GLN A 153 -1.55 18.29 -10.28
CA GLN A 153 -1.93 18.78 -8.95
C GLN A 153 -0.89 19.72 -8.33
N ASN A 154 0.35 19.73 -8.82
CA ASN A 154 1.43 20.62 -8.37
C ASN A 154 1.58 20.69 -6.83
N ASN A 155 1.53 19.52 -6.17
CA ASN A 155 1.56 19.35 -4.70
C ASN A 155 0.39 19.96 -3.89
N ASP A 156 -0.62 20.55 -4.54
CA ASP A 156 -1.80 21.10 -3.85
C ASP A 156 -2.88 20.03 -3.57
N PHE A 157 -2.92 18.96 -4.38
CA PHE A 157 -3.85 17.82 -4.29
C PHE A 157 -5.32 18.20 -4.01
N LYS A 158 -5.80 19.32 -4.59
CA LYS A 158 -7.18 19.82 -4.44
C LYS A 158 -8.20 18.91 -5.14
N THR A 159 -7.80 18.30 -6.25
CA THR A 159 -8.60 17.27 -6.93
C THR A 159 -8.09 15.91 -6.48
N SER A 160 -8.99 15.02 -6.04
CA SER A 160 -8.59 13.65 -5.71
C SER A 160 -8.17 12.87 -6.95
N TRP A 161 -7.48 11.75 -6.76
CA TRP A 161 -7.08 10.87 -7.86
C TRP A 161 -8.31 10.31 -8.59
N SER A 162 -9.32 9.86 -7.87
CA SER A 162 -10.58 9.39 -8.46
C SER A 162 -11.31 10.48 -9.27
N GLN A 163 -11.37 11.71 -8.75
CA GLN A 163 -11.94 12.86 -9.47
C GLN A 163 -11.15 13.19 -10.73
N TRP A 164 -9.82 13.13 -10.66
CA TRP A 164 -8.95 13.37 -11.81
C TRP A 164 -9.12 12.32 -12.90
N LEU A 165 -9.22 11.03 -12.52
CA LEU A 165 -9.50 9.95 -13.46
C LEU A 165 -10.83 10.16 -14.19
N ASN A 166 -11.89 10.51 -13.44
CA ASN A 166 -13.21 10.82 -14.00
C ASN A 166 -13.15 11.99 -14.99
N LYS A 167 -12.47 13.08 -14.61
CA LYS A 167 -12.32 14.27 -15.48
C LYS A 167 -11.62 13.95 -16.80
N ASN A 168 -10.68 13.00 -16.78
CA ASN A 168 -9.92 12.58 -17.96
C ASN A 168 -10.51 11.35 -18.68
N ASN A 169 -11.75 10.95 -18.33
CA ASN A 169 -12.45 9.80 -18.91
C ASN A 169 -11.66 8.48 -18.85
N PHE A 170 -10.82 8.31 -17.82
CA PHE A 170 -10.19 7.02 -17.58
C PHE A 170 -11.20 6.10 -16.91
N PRO A 171 -11.35 4.84 -17.38
CA PRO A 171 -12.33 3.93 -16.82
C PRO A 171 -12.01 3.69 -15.34
N LEU A 172 -12.96 4.04 -14.47
CA LEU A 172 -12.95 3.56 -13.10
C LEU A 172 -13.40 2.10 -13.15
N ALA A 173 -12.45 1.16 -13.19
CA ALA A 173 -12.78 -0.24 -12.94
C ALA A 173 -13.24 -0.37 -11.48
N THR A 174 -14.55 -0.33 -11.26
CA THR A 174 -15.16 -0.72 -9.99
C THR A 174 -14.82 -2.19 -9.77
N ILE A 175 -14.08 -2.47 -8.70
CA ILE A 175 -13.83 -3.85 -8.29
C ILE A 175 -15.20 -4.47 -7.96
N ARG A 176 -15.62 -5.43 -8.79
CA ARG A 176 -16.61 -6.44 -8.39
C ARG A 176 -15.98 -7.38 -7.38
#